data_AF-A0A7S2UE32-F1
#
_entry.id   AF-A0A7S2UE32-F1
#
_cell.length_a   1.000
_cell.length_b   1.000
_cell.length_c   1.000
_cell.angle_alpha   90.00
_cell.angle_beta   90.00
_cell.angle_gamma   90.00
#
_symmetry.space_group_name_H-M   'P 1'
#
loop_
_entity.id
_entity.type
_entity.pdbx_description
1 polymer ?
#
loop_
_entity_poly.entity_id
_entity_poly.type
_entity_poly.pdbx_seq_one_letter_code
_entity_poly.pdbx_strand_id
1 'polypeptide(L)'
;LIFHEINSENPNRSEPQQPSQKVGILDLTSLVPSVVHRRTGFEDLVQLLSFTAVVCGGSFELTTKTVTTKLSFMEEWFLYFEWMYHRSRTRFEDLTKDYNVSYKTAKRVFRSKLQIAMRARSRWPAYALHEEDKKFRAEHWNEHFNDKTRVVMHDNTNVPLPAPSDAALNRATHLDYYGECCAKGGAALQLCGWIRA
;
A
#
# COMPACT_ATOMS: atom_id res chain seq x y z
N LEU A 1 -47.79 -48.00 -8.45
CA LEU A 1 -48.00 -48.06 -9.90
C LEU A 1 -47.73 -46.66 -10.45
N ILE A 2 -46.67 -46.57 -11.25
CA ILE A 2 -45.98 -45.35 -11.69
C ILE A 2 -46.77 -44.71 -12.83
N PHE A 3 -47.01 -43.40 -12.77
CA PHE A 3 -47.34 -42.60 -13.95
C PHE A 3 -46.03 -42.00 -14.49
N HIS A 4 -45.68 -42.39 -15.72
CA HIS A 4 -44.67 -41.75 -16.55
C HIS A 4 -45.28 -40.52 -17.21
N GLU A 5 -44.80 -39.32 -16.88
CA GLU A 5 -44.98 -38.14 -17.74
C GLU A 5 -43.71 -37.92 -18.57
N ILE A 6 -43.94 -37.83 -19.87
CA ILE A 6 -42.95 -37.66 -20.93
C ILE A 6 -42.62 -36.17 -21.02
N ASN A 7 -41.38 -35.79 -20.69
CA ASN A 7 -40.83 -34.48 -21.00
C ASN A 7 -40.55 -34.41 -22.51
N SER A 8 -41.36 -33.64 -23.26
CA SER A 8 -41.01 -33.20 -24.60
C SER A 8 -40.08 -32.00 -24.51
N GLU A 9 -38.79 -32.21 -24.79
CA GLU A 9 -37.81 -31.14 -24.90
C GLU A 9 -38.09 -30.30 -26.15
N ASN A 10 -38.29 -28.99 -25.93
CA ASN A 10 -38.46 -28.01 -26.99
C ASN A 10 -37.08 -27.66 -27.59
N PRO A 11 -36.80 -27.95 -28.87
CA PRO A 11 -35.46 -27.84 -29.46
C PRO A 11 -35.00 -26.40 -29.75
N ASN A 12 -35.78 -25.38 -29.36
CA ASN A 12 -35.49 -23.97 -29.63
C ASN A 12 -35.16 -23.13 -28.39
N ARG A 13 -34.66 -23.75 -27.30
CA ARG A 13 -34.06 -22.98 -26.21
C ARG A 13 -32.63 -22.60 -26.62
N SER A 14 -32.48 -21.41 -27.18
CA SER A 14 -31.16 -20.79 -27.32
C SER A 14 -30.49 -20.76 -25.94
N GLU A 15 -29.34 -21.43 -25.84
CA GLU A 15 -28.51 -21.37 -24.65
C GLU A 15 -28.22 -19.89 -24.33
N PRO A 16 -28.35 -19.47 -23.06
CA PRO A 16 -27.97 -18.12 -22.69
C PRO A 16 -26.51 -17.93 -23.06
N GLN A 17 -26.25 -17.04 -24.03
CA GLN A 17 -24.90 -16.66 -24.41
C GLN A 17 -24.14 -16.28 -23.15
N GLN A 18 -23.11 -17.05 -22.82
CA GLN A 18 -22.22 -16.71 -21.72
C GLN A 18 -21.70 -15.29 -21.97
N PRO A 19 -21.79 -14.39 -20.97
CA PRO A 19 -21.31 -13.03 -21.15
C PRO A 19 -19.84 -13.10 -21.56
N SER A 20 -19.51 -12.49 -22.69
CA SER A 20 -18.14 -12.42 -23.22
C SER A 20 -17.18 -12.05 -22.09
N GLN A 21 -16.29 -12.97 -21.72
CA GLN A 21 -15.35 -12.76 -20.64
C GLN A 21 -14.47 -11.56 -21.00
N LYS A 22 -14.62 -10.46 -20.26
CA LYS A 22 -13.75 -9.29 -20.43
C LYS A 22 -12.31 -9.74 -20.18
N VAL A 23 -11.50 -9.74 -21.23
CA VAL A 23 -10.06 -9.95 -21.10
C VAL A 23 -9.52 -8.77 -20.31
N GLY A 24 -9.07 -9.04 -19.08
CA GLY A 24 -8.42 -8.04 -18.24
C GLY A 24 -7.13 -7.54 -18.89
N ILE A 25 -6.80 -6.29 -18.65
CA ILE A 25 -5.50 -5.66 -18.97
C ILE A 25 -4.39 -6.33 -18.17
N LEU A 26 -4.71 -6.80 -16.96
CA LEU A 26 -3.83 -7.63 -16.16
C LEU A 26 -4.19 -9.10 -16.33
N ASP A 27 -3.27 -9.87 -16.88
CA ASP A 27 -3.29 -11.32 -16.82
C ASP A 27 -2.54 -11.79 -15.57
N LEU A 28 -3.25 -12.45 -14.65
CA LEU A 28 -2.68 -13.01 -13.42
C LEU A 28 -1.49 -13.94 -13.67
N THR A 29 -1.52 -14.71 -14.76
CA THR A 29 -0.44 -15.64 -15.10
C THR A 29 0.83 -14.91 -15.56
N SER A 30 0.69 -13.66 -16.01
CA SER A 30 1.79 -12.78 -16.42
C SER A 30 2.39 -11.94 -15.29
N LEU A 31 1.76 -11.93 -14.10
CA LEU A 31 2.19 -11.13 -12.94
C LEU A 31 3.30 -11.83 -12.13
N VAL A 32 4.40 -12.16 -12.80
CA VAL A 32 5.63 -12.63 -12.14
C VAL A 32 6.22 -11.52 -11.24
N PRO A 33 6.96 -11.85 -10.17
CA PRO A 33 7.49 -10.87 -9.20
C PRO A 33 8.20 -9.68 -9.84
N SER A 34 9.04 -9.91 -10.85
CA SER A 34 9.75 -8.84 -11.58
C SER A 34 8.82 -7.83 -12.27
N VAL A 35 7.67 -8.29 -12.79
CA VAL A 35 6.66 -7.43 -13.41
C VAL A 35 5.93 -6.61 -12.34
N VAL A 36 5.60 -7.23 -11.21
CA VAL A 36 4.96 -6.54 -10.09
C VAL A 36 5.91 -5.46 -9.55
N HIS A 37 7.14 -5.82 -9.20
CA HIS A 37 8.15 -4.88 -8.70
C HIS A 37 8.40 -3.72 -9.65
N ARG A 38 8.52 -4.00 -10.96
CA ARG A 38 8.70 -2.95 -11.96
C ARG A 38 7.52 -1.97 -11.99
N ARG A 39 6.28 -2.45 -11.86
CA ARG A 39 5.08 -1.62 -12.00
C ARG A 39 4.69 -0.92 -10.70
N THR A 40 4.77 -1.61 -9.56
CA THR A 40 4.18 -1.16 -8.30
C THR A 40 5.19 -0.97 -7.17
N GLY A 41 6.45 -1.38 -7.37
CA GLY A 41 7.51 -1.30 -6.35
C GLY A 41 7.44 -2.39 -5.28
N PHE A 42 6.38 -3.18 -5.21
CA PHE A 42 6.29 -4.34 -4.32
C PHE A 42 7.06 -5.53 -4.88
N GLU A 43 7.72 -6.31 -4.03
CA GLU A 43 8.54 -7.46 -4.47
C GLU A 43 7.72 -8.47 -5.29
N ASP A 44 6.48 -8.71 -4.88
CA ASP A 44 5.57 -9.65 -5.51
C ASP A 44 4.10 -9.26 -5.30
N LEU A 45 3.20 -10.03 -5.90
CA LEU A 45 1.76 -9.82 -5.79
C LEU A 45 1.25 -10.04 -4.37
N VAL A 46 1.87 -10.94 -3.59
CA VAL A 46 1.47 -11.25 -2.22
C VAL A 46 1.67 -10.01 -1.35
N GLN A 47 2.85 -9.37 -1.41
CA GLN A 47 3.12 -8.15 -0.66
C GLN A 47 2.19 -7.00 -1.05
N LEU A 48 1.89 -6.83 -2.34
CA LEU A 48 0.93 -5.83 -2.81
C LEU A 48 -0.47 -6.09 -2.23
N LEU A 49 -0.93 -7.34 -2.24
CA LEU A 49 -2.23 -7.72 -1.69
C LEU A 49 -2.27 -7.61 -0.16
N SER A 50 -1.19 -7.96 0.53
CA SER A 50 -1.04 -7.75 1.97
C SER A 50 -1.14 -6.27 2.34
N PHE A 51 -0.43 -5.40 1.62
CA PHE A 51 -0.56 -3.95 1.79
C PHE A 51 -1.99 -3.51 1.55
N THR A 52 -2.61 -3.97 0.47
CA THR A 52 -4.00 -3.64 0.10
C THR A 52 -4.97 -4.06 1.21
N ALA A 53 -4.82 -5.26 1.76
CA ALA A 53 -5.63 -5.75 2.88
C ALA A 53 -5.45 -4.87 4.12
N VAL A 54 -4.21 -4.50 4.47
CA VAL A 54 -3.91 -3.61 5.60
C VAL A 54 -4.55 -2.24 5.43
N VAL A 55 -4.39 -1.58 4.27
CA VAL A 55 -5.00 -0.26 4.05
C VAL A 55 -6.52 -0.32 3.96
N CYS A 56 -7.09 -1.45 3.55
CA CYS A 56 -8.53 -1.69 3.61
C CYS A 56 -9.02 -2.11 5.01
N GLY A 57 -8.13 -2.31 5.99
CA GLY A 57 -8.47 -2.80 7.32
C GLY A 57 -9.06 -4.21 7.31
N GLY A 58 -8.60 -5.08 6.42
CA GLY A 58 -9.09 -6.45 6.25
C GLY A 58 -10.46 -6.57 5.57
N SER A 59 -11.12 -5.47 5.20
CA SER A 59 -12.41 -5.51 4.51
C SER A 59 -12.24 -5.99 3.07
N PHE A 60 -12.77 -7.18 2.77
CA PHE A 60 -12.79 -7.72 1.40
C PHE A 60 -13.66 -6.87 0.46
N GLU A 61 -14.79 -6.36 0.96
CA GLU A 61 -15.65 -5.44 0.21
C GLU A 61 -14.88 -4.18 -0.22
N LEU A 62 -14.16 -3.54 0.71
CA LEU A 62 -13.39 -2.34 0.40
C LEU A 62 -12.20 -2.65 -0.53
N THR A 63 -11.57 -3.81 -0.35
CA THR A 63 -10.45 -4.29 -1.17
C THR A 63 -10.86 -4.48 -2.63
N THR A 64 -12.03 -5.10 -2.85
CA THR A 64 -12.54 -5.44 -4.18
C THR A 64 -13.42 -4.35 -4.80
N LYS A 65 -13.72 -3.28 -4.06
CA LYS A 65 -14.52 -2.16 -4.55
C LYS A 65 -13.83 -1.47 -5.72
N THR A 66 -14.53 -1.44 -6.86
CA THR A 66 -14.13 -0.68 -8.04
C THR A 66 -14.92 0.63 -8.15
N VAL A 67 -14.32 1.62 -8.77
CA VAL A 67 -14.98 2.90 -9.13
C VAL A 67 -15.35 2.96 -10.60
N THR A 68 -15.00 1.94 -11.39
CA THR A 68 -15.38 1.82 -12.79
C THR A 68 -15.72 0.37 -13.14
N THR A 69 -16.60 0.20 -14.12
CA THR A 69 -16.90 -1.11 -14.73
C THR A 69 -15.87 -1.50 -15.81
N LYS A 70 -14.91 -0.62 -16.12
CA LYS A 70 -13.87 -0.88 -17.12
C LYS A 70 -12.66 -1.62 -16.56
N LEU A 71 -12.40 -1.48 -15.27
CA LEU A 71 -11.24 -2.05 -14.59
C LEU A 71 -11.69 -2.95 -13.45
N SER A 72 -10.98 -4.05 -13.25
CA SER A 72 -11.02 -4.86 -12.05
C SER A 72 -10.40 -4.13 -10.86
N PHE A 73 -10.65 -4.62 -9.65
CA PHE A 73 -10.05 -4.02 -8.46
C PHE A 73 -8.52 -4.08 -8.48
N MET A 74 -7.94 -5.16 -9.01
CA MET A 74 -6.49 -5.31 -9.14
C MET A 74 -5.92 -4.29 -10.13
N GLU A 75 -6.55 -4.10 -11.28
CA GLU A 75 -6.15 -3.08 -12.26
C GLU A 75 -6.18 -1.68 -11.66
N GLU A 76 -7.21 -1.36 -10.87
CA GLU A 76 -7.28 -0.09 -10.18
C GLU A 76 -6.16 0.11 -9.16
N TRP A 77 -5.76 -0.94 -8.42
CA TRP A 77 -4.64 -0.87 -7.48
C TRP A 77 -3.29 -0.74 -8.19
N PHE A 78 -3.06 -1.49 -9.27
CA PHE A 78 -1.86 -1.33 -10.09
C PHE A 78 -1.78 0.09 -10.67
N LEU A 79 -2.87 0.63 -11.21
CA LEU A 79 -2.92 2.00 -11.74
C LEU A 79 -2.55 3.02 -10.64
N TYR A 80 -3.09 2.84 -9.43
CA TYR A 80 -2.76 3.69 -8.29
C TYR A 80 -1.27 3.66 -7.94
N PHE A 81 -0.67 2.48 -7.79
CA PHE A 81 0.76 2.36 -7.41
C PHE A 81 1.71 2.80 -8.52
N GLU A 82 1.40 2.48 -9.78
CA GLU A 82 2.20 2.94 -10.93
C GLU A 82 2.29 4.45 -10.98
N TRP A 83 1.17 5.14 -10.73
CA TRP A 83 1.14 6.58 -10.67
C TRP A 83 1.79 7.14 -9.41
N MET A 84 1.46 6.59 -8.23
CA MET A 84 1.94 7.09 -6.94
C MET A 84 3.46 7.00 -6.82
N TYR A 85 4.08 5.93 -7.32
CA TYR A 85 5.53 5.74 -7.25
C TYR A 85 6.27 6.09 -8.54
N HIS A 86 5.58 6.65 -9.54
CA HIS A 86 6.17 7.06 -10.83
C HIS A 86 7.00 5.96 -11.51
N ARG A 87 6.58 4.70 -11.42
CA ARG A 87 7.42 3.55 -11.80
C ARG A 87 7.40 3.24 -13.29
N SER A 88 6.21 3.11 -13.87
CA SER A 88 6.04 2.71 -15.28
C SER A 88 5.80 3.88 -16.23
N ARG A 89 5.04 4.88 -15.76
CA ARG A 89 4.60 6.06 -16.53
C ARG A 89 4.65 7.30 -15.67
N THR A 90 5.32 8.33 -16.15
CA THR A 90 5.40 9.64 -15.50
C THR A 90 4.27 10.58 -15.95
N ARG A 91 3.63 10.28 -17.08
CA ARG A 91 2.50 11.04 -17.63
C ARG A 91 1.20 10.27 -17.49
N PHE A 92 0.19 10.95 -16.98
CA PHE A 92 -1.15 10.39 -16.83
C PHE A 92 -1.78 9.99 -18.18
N GLU A 93 -1.41 10.67 -19.27
CA GLU A 93 -1.90 10.39 -20.62
C GLU A 93 -1.44 9.01 -21.11
N ASP A 94 -0.18 8.65 -20.88
CA ASP A 94 0.35 7.35 -21.27
C ASP A 94 -0.27 6.24 -20.41
N LEU A 95 -0.44 6.50 -19.11
CA LEU A 95 -1.16 5.60 -18.21
C LEU A 95 -2.61 5.37 -18.67
N THR A 96 -3.31 6.40 -19.13
CA THR A 96 -4.70 6.26 -19.61
C THR A 96 -4.82 5.46 -20.90
N LYS A 97 -3.81 5.55 -21.77
CA LYS A 97 -3.73 4.75 -23.00
C LYS A 97 -3.52 3.27 -22.67
N ASP A 98 -2.54 2.97 -21.83
CA ASP A 98 -2.20 1.59 -21.45
C ASP A 98 -3.37 0.89 -20.76
N TYR A 99 -4.11 1.62 -19.91
CA TYR A 99 -5.29 1.11 -19.23
C TYR A 99 -6.59 1.25 -20.02
N ASN A 100 -6.56 1.79 -21.25
CA ASN A 100 -7.74 2.03 -22.09
C ASN A 100 -8.92 2.71 -21.33
N VAL A 101 -8.60 3.72 -20.53
CA VAL A 101 -9.57 4.48 -19.74
C VAL A 101 -9.47 5.97 -20.06
N SER A 102 -10.55 6.72 -19.82
CA SER A 102 -10.48 8.17 -19.94
C SER A 102 -9.64 8.75 -18.80
N TYR A 103 -9.03 9.90 -19.05
CA TYR A 103 -8.30 10.68 -18.04
C TYR A 103 -9.15 10.94 -16.77
N LYS A 104 -10.43 11.25 -16.95
CA LYS A 104 -11.39 11.45 -15.84
C LYS A 104 -11.55 10.17 -15.01
N THR A 105 -11.66 9.01 -15.66
CA THR A 105 -11.76 7.71 -14.98
C THR A 105 -10.49 7.38 -14.22
N ALA A 106 -9.32 7.50 -14.84
CA ALA A 106 -8.05 7.23 -14.16
C ALA A 106 -7.82 8.17 -12.95
N LYS A 107 -8.18 9.47 -13.06
CA LYS A 107 -8.14 10.39 -11.90
C LYS A 107 -9.10 9.97 -10.78
N ARG A 108 -10.28 9.46 -11.14
CA ARG A 108 -11.25 8.96 -10.16
C ARG A 108 -10.73 7.72 -9.43
N VAL A 109 -10.12 6.79 -10.16
CA VAL A 109 -9.43 5.61 -9.59
C VAL A 109 -8.36 6.06 -8.61
N PHE A 110 -7.42 6.91 -9.06
CA PHE A 110 -6.34 7.41 -8.21
C PHE A 110 -6.87 8.06 -6.93
N ARG A 111 -7.82 8.99 -7.03
CA ARG A 111 -8.41 9.67 -5.87
C ARG A 111 -9.10 8.70 -4.91
N SER A 112 -9.80 7.69 -5.43
CA SER A 112 -10.47 6.70 -4.60
C SER A 112 -9.48 5.86 -3.78
N LYS A 113 -8.40 5.36 -4.41
CA LYS A 113 -7.40 4.55 -3.72
C LYS A 113 -6.56 5.39 -2.76
N LEU A 114 -6.21 6.62 -3.15
CA LEU A 114 -5.58 7.60 -2.27
C LEU A 114 -6.45 7.87 -1.03
N GLN A 115 -7.76 8.05 -1.19
CA GLN A 115 -8.66 8.26 -0.05
C GLN A 115 -8.69 7.05 0.89
N ILE A 116 -8.62 5.82 0.38
CA ILE A 116 -8.50 4.61 1.20
C ILE A 116 -7.19 4.64 1.98
N ALA A 117 -6.06 4.89 1.31
CA ALA A 117 -4.75 4.98 1.96
C ALA A 117 -4.70 6.09 3.02
N MET A 118 -5.28 7.26 2.74
CA MET A 118 -5.37 8.37 3.70
C MET A 118 -6.24 8.01 4.91
N ARG A 119 -7.42 7.40 4.69
CA ARG A 119 -8.27 6.93 5.79
C ARG A 119 -7.58 5.86 6.62
N ALA A 120 -6.84 4.97 5.98
CA ALA A 120 -6.01 4.00 6.68
C ALA A 120 -4.98 4.72 7.55
N ARG A 121 -4.19 5.64 6.98
CA ARG A 121 -3.26 6.48 7.74
C ARG A 121 -3.91 7.19 8.93
N SER A 122 -5.13 7.71 8.79
CA SER A 122 -5.85 8.37 9.88
C SER A 122 -6.39 7.41 10.95
N ARG A 123 -6.57 6.12 10.64
CA ARG A 123 -7.03 5.10 11.60
C ARG A 123 -5.89 4.57 12.45
N TRP A 124 -4.70 4.41 11.86
CA TRP A 124 -3.55 3.89 12.59
C TRP A 124 -2.95 5.02 13.44
N PRO A 125 -2.69 4.78 14.73
CA PRO A 125 -1.98 5.76 15.53
C PRO A 125 -0.60 5.98 14.92
N ALA A 126 -0.13 7.23 14.91
CA ALA A 126 1.18 7.58 14.34
C ALA A 126 2.35 6.84 15.04
N TYR A 127 2.08 6.31 16.24
CA TYR A 127 2.99 5.59 17.12
C TYR A 127 2.24 4.40 17.74
N ALA A 128 2.90 3.24 17.88
CA ALA A 128 2.34 2.08 18.59
C ALA A 128 1.89 2.47 20.01
N LEU A 129 0.78 1.94 20.51
CA LEU A 129 0.35 2.24 21.89
C LEU A 129 1.47 1.89 22.88
N HIS A 130 1.52 2.55 24.04
CA HIS A 130 2.61 2.32 25.01
C HIS A 130 2.73 0.84 25.43
N GLU A 131 1.60 0.16 25.60
CA GLU A 131 1.55 -1.27 25.91
C GLU A 131 2.01 -2.16 24.74
N GLU A 132 1.82 -1.72 23.50
CA GLU A 132 2.35 -2.42 22.33
C GLU A 132 3.86 -2.23 22.26
N ASP A 133 4.34 -1.00 22.40
CA ASP A 133 5.77 -0.64 22.44
C ASP A 133 6.55 -1.44 23.49
N LYS A 134 6.01 -1.54 24.73
CA LYS A 134 6.61 -2.35 25.81
C LYS A 134 6.77 -3.83 25.45
N LYS A 135 5.88 -4.39 24.63
CA LYS A 135 5.94 -5.81 24.22
C LYS A 135 6.98 -6.07 23.14
N PHE A 136 7.30 -5.08 22.33
CA PHE A 136 8.18 -5.25 21.17
C PHE A 136 9.60 -4.69 21.40
N ARG A 137 9.81 -3.85 22.42
CA ARG A 137 11.13 -3.31 22.77
C ARG A 137 11.91 -4.22 23.73
N ALA A 138 13.23 -4.04 23.78
CA ALA A 138 14.10 -4.78 24.69
C ALA A 138 13.90 -4.36 26.16
N GLU A 139 13.99 -5.33 27.09
CA GLU A 139 13.65 -5.16 28.52
C GLU A 139 14.42 -4.02 29.21
N HIS A 140 15.70 -3.82 28.87
CA HIS A 140 16.53 -2.76 29.48
C HIS A 140 15.98 -1.34 29.27
N TRP A 141 15.12 -1.14 28.25
CA TRP A 141 14.42 0.13 28.04
C TRP A 141 13.26 0.34 29.01
N ASN A 142 12.63 -0.74 29.50
CA ASN A 142 11.62 -0.67 30.56
C ASN A 142 12.24 -0.25 31.90
N GLU A 143 13.48 -0.69 32.15
CA GLU A 143 14.24 -0.30 33.35
C GLU A 143 14.65 1.18 33.32
N HIS A 144 15.05 1.69 32.15
CA HIS A 144 15.45 3.09 31.98
C HIS A 144 14.29 4.08 31.98
N PHE A 145 13.12 3.68 31.47
CA PHE A 145 11.99 4.57 31.29
C PHE A 145 10.76 4.01 32.01
N ASN A 146 10.41 4.64 33.13
CA ASN A 146 9.24 4.29 33.92
C ASN A 146 7.92 4.65 33.21
N ASP A 147 6.78 4.16 33.71
CA ASP A 147 5.44 4.37 33.13
C ASP A 147 4.99 5.86 33.10
N LYS A 148 5.77 6.79 33.67
CA LYS A 148 5.48 8.23 33.62
C LYS A 148 6.07 8.90 32.37
N THR A 149 7.00 8.25 31.67
CA THR A 149 7.66 8.79 30.48
C THR A 149 7.56 7.81 29.32
N ARG A 150 6.82 8.19 28.27
CA ARG A 150 6.76 7.42 27.04
C ARG A 150 7.96 7.74 26.17
N VAL A 151 8.68 6.70 25.76
CA VAL A 151 9.76 6.83 24.78
C VAL A 151 9.13 6.72 23.40
N VAL A 152 8.94 7.87 22.75
CA VAL A 152 8.60 7.88 21.33
C VAL A 152 9.91 8.01 20.58
N MET A 153 10.26 6.88 20.01
CA MET A 153 11.55 6.73 19.44
C MET A 153 11.54 7.23 17.98
N HIS A 154 12.59 7.89 17.47
CA HIS A 154 12.73 8.49 16.13
C HIS A 154 14.11 8.09 15.54
N ASP A 155 14.16 7.04 14.70
CA ASP A 155 15.32 6.64 13.92
C ASP A 155 15.47 7.55 12.70
N ASN A 156 16.05 8.73 12.95
CA ASN A 156 16.66 9.57 11.93
C ASN A 156 18.19 9.39 11.95
N THR A 157 18.66 8.24 12.42
CA THR A 157 20.10 7.98 12.53
C THR A 157 20.70 7.99 11.13
N ASN A 158 21.79 8.75 10.95
CA ASN A 158 22.45 8.94 9.65
C ASN A 158 21.60 9.67 8.59
N VAL A 159 20.67 10.55 8.99
CA VAL A 159 20.11 11.56 8.08
C VAL A 159 21.07 12.75 8.07
N PRO A 160 21.76 13.04 6.94
CA PRO A 160 22.70 14.15 6.87
C PRO A 160 21.98 15.46 7.12
N LEU A 161 22.45 16.22 8.10
CA LEU A 161 22.02 17.58 8.33
C LEU A 161 23.03 18.52 7.65
N PRO A 162 22.57 19.62 7.04
CA PRO A 162 23.49 20.66 6.59
C PRO A 162 24.40 21.09 7.73
N ALA A 163 25.71 21.07 7.50
CA ALA A 163 26.70 21.47 8.49
C ALA A 163 26.45 22.93 8.89
N PRO A 164 26.14 23.22 10.17
CA PRO A 164 25.97 24.59 10.61
C PRO A 164 27.28 25.37 10.45
N SER A 165 27.17 26.64 10.02
CA SER A 165 28.29 27.58 10.00
C SER A 165 28.73 28.01 11.41
N ASP A 166 27.83 27.92 12.39
CA ASP A 166 28.14 28.15 13.80
C ASP A 166 28.92 26.98 14.39
N ALA A 167 30.10 27.27 14.97
CA ALA A 167 31.00 26.25 15.49
C ALA A 167 30.46 25.51 16.73
N ALA A 168 29.62 26.15 17.55
CA ALA A 168 29.02 25.51 18.72
C ALA A 168 27.91 24.55 18.30
N LEU A 169 27.09 24.97 17.32
CA LEU A 169 26.04 24.14 16.74
C LEU A 169 26.62 22.96 15.95
N ASN A 170 27.69 23.19 15.18
CA ASN A 170 28.41 22.15 14.47
C ASN A 170 28.93 21.07 15.43
N ARG A 171 29.60 21.46 16.53
CA ARG A 171 30.01 20.51 17.59
C ARG A 171 28.83 19.80 18.26
N ALA A 172 27.70 20.47 18.40
CA ALA A 172 26.52 19.88 19.04
C ALA A 172 25.85 18.82 18.15
N THR A 173 25.91 18.98 16.81
CA THR A 173 25.27 18.11 15.82
C THR A 173 26.23 17.10 15.16
N HIS A 174 27.54 17.30 15.27
CA HIS A 174 28.54 16.36 14.77
C HIS A 174 28.55 15.09 15.63
N LEU A 175 28.54 13.94 14.96
CA LEU A 175 28.67 12.63 15.60
C LEU A 175 29.90 11.93 15.06
N ASP A 176 30.92 11.78 15.91
CA ASP A 176 32.20 11.14 15.57
C ASP A 176 32.01 9.72 14.99
N TYR A 177 30.99 9.00 15.45
CA TYR A 177 30.64 7.67 14.94
C TYR A 177 30.26 7.67 13.45
N TYR A 178 29.59 8.73 12.97
CA TYR A 178 29.19 8.88 11.56
C TYR A 178 30.11 9.83 10.77
N GLY A 179 30.98 10.57 11.45
CA GLY A 179 31.91 11.52 10.82
C GLY A 179 31.23 12.74 10.18
N GLU A 180 29.97 13.01 10.51
CA GLU A 180 29.19 14.10 9.93
C GLU A 180 28.22 14.75 10.93
N CYS A 181 27.63 15.88 10.53
CA CYS A 181 26.48 16.44 11.24
C CYS A 181 25.24 15.61 10.89
N CYS A 182 24.71 14.87 11.84
CA CYS A 182 23.49 14.08 11.64
C CYS A 182 22.60 14.15 12.88
N ALA A 183 21.33 13.84 12.72
CA ALA A 183 20.43 13.77 13.88
C ALA A 183 20.93 12.68 14.84
N LYS A 184 21.13 13.04 16.12
CA LYS A 184 21.63 12.08 17.13
C LYS A 184 20.65 10.92 17.30
N GLY A 185 21.06 9.74 16.85
CA GLY A 185 20.35 8.49 17.07
C GLY A 185 20.36 8.14 18.55
N GLY A 186 19.20 8.26 19.18
CA GLY A 186 19.05 8.04 20.62
C GLY A 186 17.60 7.91 21.05
N ALA A 187 16.77 7.30 20.20
CA ALA A 187 15.46 6.75 20.56
C ALA A 187 15.02 5.82 19.39
N ALA A 188 14.91 4.51 19.59
CA ALA A 188 14.64 3.44 18.58
C ALA A 188 13.19 3.25 17.99
N LEU A 189 12.83 3.81 16.83
CA LEU A 189 11.42 3.81 16.32
C LEU A 189 10.80 2.39 16.30
N GLN A 190 9.67 2.22 16.97
CA GLN A 190 8.62 1.33 16.47
C GLN A 190 7.54 2.17 15.79
N LEU A 191 7.79 2.51 14.52
CA LEU A 191 6.69 2.95 13.67
C LEU A 191 5.74 1.76 13.49
N CYS A 192 4.44 1.98 13.63
CA CYS A 192 3.45 1.17 12.91
C CYS A 192 3.65 1.49 11.41
N GLY A 193 4.76 0.99 10.84
CA GLY A 193 5.37 1.41 9.58
C GLY A 193 4.63 0.96 8.32
N TRP A 194 3.32 0.80 8.40
CA TRP A 194 2.56 0.24 7.29
C TRP A 194 2.06 1.31 6.31
N ILE A 195 2.07 2.60 6.68
CA ILE A 195 1.46 3.69 5.88
C ILE A 195 2.20 5.03 6.04
N ARG A 196 3.52 5.05 5.81
CA ARG A 196 4.22 6.31 5.51
C ARG A 196 4.65 6.26 4.04
N ALA A 197 3.82 6.90 3.22
CA ALA A 197 4.21 7.41 1.90
C ALA A 197 4.58 8.88 2.05
#